data_AF-A0AAW3APN9-F1
#
_entry.id   AF-A0AAW3APN9-F1
#
_cell.length_a   1.000
_cell.length_b   1.000
_cell.length_c   1.000
_cell.angle_alpha   90.00
_cell.angle_beta   90.00
_cell.angle_gamma   90.00
#
_symmetry.space_group_name_H-M   'P 1'
#
loop_
_entity.id
_entity.type
_entity.pdbx_description
1 polymer ?
#
loop_
_entity_poly.entity_id
_entity_poly.type
_entity_poly.pdbx_seq_one_letter_code
_entity_poly.pdbx_strand_id
1 'polypeptide(L)'
;MPRATASWGGARRTGGSAGSKAFMPQVITVAPDYTTFPPDVSKYLKDVIRRREEAAMLRLLPTAQLMSQAVLQAQAAYESIVQQEALEFLQISHRRRETEMKRKEQESNKANREKIEEQKRQHKEEMAQQKNDVAAATRQTEAEIKEKLKTLLSLQPKLNIVPVVMAQLQDPTSDCALLGALMMEEKLLQKALKGDARYNKSKTAGMDGGAVPYWWKQCVCASFNVSAIVKKEPHRASIVDVCVATKTPADKKVVVVKDKEGNVVAWAHTRSGPDPNALAEAYLAMKPEVPELPANTYKGVLWPKEDAMDVMRKAKAAKSPIADILPEVITILSYSEMSSHEMSVRDVTAVAEAASQL
;
A
#
# COMPACT_ATOMS: atom_id res chain seq x y z
N MET A 1 -2.90 -53.72 -24.47
CA MET A 1 -2.71 -54.98 -25.20
C MET A 1 -2.11 -55.99 -24.25
N PRO A 2 -2.69 -57.20 -24.08
CA PRO A 2 -4.11 -57.58 -24.28
C PRO A 2 -5.01 -56.74 -23.32
N ARG A 3 -6.23 -57.10 -22.89
CA ARG A 3 -7.44 -57.54 -23.64
C ARG A 3 -7.60 -59.00 -24.13
N ALA A 4 -8.34 -59.81 -23.37
CA ALA A 4 -9.13 -60.97 -23.83
C ALA A 4 -10.55 -60.83 -23.23
N THR A 5 -11.57 -60.32 -23.93
CA THR A 5 -12.45 -61.00 -24.92
C THR A 5 -13.25 -62.16 -24.33
N ALA A 6 -14.53 -61.89 -24.05
CA ALA A 6 -15.53 -62.92 -23.85
C ALA A 6 -15.90 -63.57 -25.18
N SER A 7 -16.31 -64.85 -25.14
CA SER A 7 -17.19 -65.43 -26.15
C SER A 7 -18.33 -66.18 -25.47
N TRP A 8 -19.56 -65.73 -25.69
CA TRP A 8 -20.75 -66.53 -25.44
C TRP A 8 -20.85 -67.66 -26.47
N GLY A 9 -21.30 -68.84 -26.04
CA GLY A 9 -21.56 -69.95 -26.95
C GLY A 9 -22.44 -71.02 -26.31
N GLY A 10 -23.70 -71.09 -26.77
CA GLY A 10 -24.45 -72.35 -26.79
C GLY A 10 -25.06 -72.82 -25.46
N ALA A 11 -26.31 -72.43 -25.24
CA ALA A 11 -27.19 -72.98 -24.21
C ALA A 11 -27.28 -74.52 -24.17
N ARG A 12 -27.44 -75.06 -22.95
CA ARG A 12 -28.61 -75.88 -22.63
C ARG A 12 -28.97 -75.79 -21.15
N ARG A 13 -30.21 -75.37 -20.87
CA ARG A 13 -30.85 -75.67 -19.59
C ARG A 13 -31.09 -77.18 -19.54
N THR A 14 -30.48 -77.86 -18.58
CA THR A 14 -31.02 -79.10 -18.03
C THR A 14 -31.27 -78.83 -16.56
N GLY A 15 -32.53 -78.60 -16.20
CA GLY A 15 -32.94 -78.48 -14.81
C GLY A 15 -32.74 -79.81 -14.11
N GLY A 16 -31.57 -80.00 -13.51
CA GLY A 16 -31.31 -81.06 -12.55
C GLY A 16 -32.02 -80.73 -11.25
N SER A 17 -33.35 -80.84 -11.24
CA SER A 17 -34.08 -80.96 -9.99
C SER A 17 -33.61 -82.26 -9.35
N ALA A 18 -32.63 -82.14 -8.44
CA ALA A 18 -32.33 -83.17 -7.45
C ALA A 18 -33.48 -83.19 -6.42
N GLY A 19 -34.71 -83.36 -6.91
CA GLY A 19 -35.85 -83.70 -6.10
C GLY A 19 -35.50 -84.99 -5.38
N SER A 20 -35.32 -84.88 -4.07
CA SER A 20 -34.95 -85.99 -3.19
C SER A 20 -35.71 -87.22 -3.61
N LYS A 21 -34.98 -88.31 -3.90
CA LYS A 21 -35.59 -89.63 -4.07
C LYS A 21 -36.33 -89.93 -2.78
N ALA A 22 -37.64 -89.67 -2.77
CA ALA A 22 -38.48 -89.93 -1.63
C ALA A 22 -38.28 -91.42 -1.32
N PHE A 23 -37.74 -91.70 -0.14
CA PHE A 23 -37.59 -93.04 0.36
C PHE A 23 -38.98 -93.54 0.79
N MET A 24 -39.86 -93.68 -0.21
CA MET A 24 -41.05 -94.50 -0.16
C MET A 24 -40.51 -95.92 -0.16
N PRO A 25 -40.48 -96.64 0.99
CA PRO A 25 -40.14 -98.04 0.95
C PRO A 25 -41.15 -98.70 0.00
N GLN A 26 -40.66 -99.38 -1.03
CA GLN A 26 -41.49 -100.31 -1.77
C GLN A 26 -41.90 -101.39 -0.77
N VAL A 27 -43.07 -101.23 -0.16
CA VAL A 27 -43.70 -102.29 0.62
C VAL A 27 -44.16 -103.30 -0.42
N ILE A 28 -43.27 -104.24 -0.73
CA ILE A 28 -43.57 -105.40 -1.57
C ILE A 28 -44.51 -106.28 -0.74
N THR A 29 -45.78 -105.89 -0.70
CA THR A 29 -46.85 -106.74 -0.19
C THR A 29 -47.10 -107.81 -1.24
N VAL A 30 -46.34 -108.90 -1.13
CA VAL A 30 -46.73 -110.18 -1.71
C VAL A 30 -48.04 -110.53 -1.01
N ALA A 31 -49.16 -110.16 -1.65
CA ALA A 31 -50.50 -110.39 -1.13
C ALA A 31 -50.64 -111.91 -0.89
N PRO A 32 -50.78 -112.37 0.36
CA PRO A 32 -50.76 -113.80 0.61
C PRO A 32 -51.94 -114.47 -0.08
N ASP A 33 -51.73 -115.65 -0.67
CA ASP A 33 -52.80 -116.33 -1.37
C ASP A 33 -53.82 -116.88 -0.36
N TYR A 34 -55.01 -116.28 -0.38
CA TYR A 34 -56.13 -116.61 0.48
C TYR A 34 -57.21 -117.44 -0.22
N THR A 35 -56.92 -118.04 -1.39
CA THR A 35 -57.84 -118.94 -2.10
C THR A 35 -58.08 -120.26 -1.36
N THR A 36 -57.19 -120.64 -0.45
CA THR A 36 -57.29 -121.82 0.43
C THR A 36 -58.28 -121.67 1.59
N PHE A 37 -58.81 -120.46 1.84
CA PHE A 37 -59.76 -120.19 2.91
C PHE A 37 -61.18 -119.97 2.37
N PRO A 38 -62.24 -120.31 3.15
CA PRO A 38 -63.61 -120.00 2.77
C PRO A 38 -63.80 -118.51 2.42
N PRO A 39 -64.70 -118.16 1.47
CA PRO A 39 -64.82 -116.80 0.94
C PRO A 39 -64.97 -115.72 2.01
N ASP A 40 -65.74 -116.02 3.05
CA ASP A 40 -66.04 -115.12 4.17
C ASP A 40 -64.77 -114.76 4.97
N VAL A 41 -63.92 -115.76 5.19
CA VAL A 41 -62.62 -115.64 5.87
C VAL A 41 -61.61 -114.92 4.99
N SER A 42 -61.56 -115.28 3.69
CA SER A 42 -60.68 -114.65 2.70
C SER A 42 -60.99 -113.15 2.54
N LYS A 43 -62.27 -112.77 2.53
CA LYS A 43 -62.73 -111.37 2.50
C LYS A 43 -62.33 -110.62 3.78
N TYR A 44 -62.55 -111.22 4.95
CA TYR A 44 -62.18 -110.62 6.23
C TYR A 44 -60.66 -110.39 6.35
N LEU A 45 -59.83 -111.36 5.95
CA LEU A 45 -58.37 -111.25 5.97
C LEU A 45 -57.86 -110.11 5.07
N LYS A 46 -58.42 -109.94 3.87
CA LYS A 46 -58.10 -108.82 2.97
C LYS A 46 -58.46 -107.46 3.60
N ASP A 47 -59.60 -107.37 4.26
CA ASP A 47 -60.03 -106.13 4.92
C ASP A 47 -59.17 -105.80 6.17
N VAL A 48 -58.71 -106.82 6.90
CA VAL A 48 -57.76 -106.67 8.02
C VAL A 48 -56.39 -106.17 7.53
N ILE A 49 -55.88 -106.69 6.40
CA ILE A 49 -54.64 -106.19 5.79
C ILE A 49 -54.80 -104.73 5.35
N ARG A 50 -55.85 -104.40 4.60
CA ARG A 50 -56.11 -103.04 4.15
C ARG A 50 -56.16 -102.05 5.32
N ARG A 51 -56.90 -102.39 6.38
CA ARG A 51 -56.97 -101.55 7.60
C ARG A 51 -55.63 -101.45 8.32
N ARG A 52 -54.79 -102.49 8.28
CA ARG A 52 -53.42 -102.48 8.84
C ARG A 52 -52.49 -101.57 8.04
N GLU A 53 -52.60 -101.56 6.72
CA GLU A 53 -51.83 -100.69 5.81
C GLU A 53 -52.27 -99.22 5.94
N GLU A 54 -53.58 -98.95 5.99
CA GLU A 54 -54.14 -97.62 6.26
C GLU A 54 -53.69 -97.10 7.65
N ALA A 55 -53.75 -97.95 8.68
CA ALA A 55 -53.25 -97.60 10.02
C ALA A 55 -51.73 -97.38 10.06
N ALA A 56 -50.95 -98.05 9.19
CA ALA A 56 -49.51 -97.82 9.07
C ALA A 56 -49.21 -96.45 8.42
N MET A 57 -49.93 -96.08 7.35
CA MET A 57 -49.80 -94.74 6.74
C MET A 57 -50.22 -93.62 7.71
N LEU A 58 -51.34 -93.78 8.42
CA LEU A 58 -51.80 -92.81 9.42
C LEU A 58 -50.81 -92.63 10.59
N ARG A 59 -50.04 -93.66 10.94
CA ARG A 59 -48.95 -93.58 11.94
C ARG A 59 -47.68 -92.90 11.42
N LEU A 60 -47.43 -92.92 10.11
CA LEU A 60 -46.25 -92.29 9.50
C LEU A 60 -46.46 -90.80 9.16
N LEU A 61 -47.71 -90.36 9.01
CA LEU A 61 -48.05 -88.97 8.68
C LEU A 61 -47.46 -87.93 9.68
N PRO A 62 -47.53 -88.12 11.02
CA PRO A 62 -46.96 -87.17 11.97
C PRO A 62 -45.43 -87.09 11.87
N THR A 63 -44.76 -88.22 11.62
CA THR A 63 -43.30 -88.26 11.45
C THR A 63 -42.87 -87.52 10.19
N ALA A 64 -43.60 -87.68 9.08
CA ALA A 64 -43.34 -86.94 7.84
C ALA A 64 -43.56 -85.42 8.02
N GLN A 65 -44.59 -85.01 8.76
CA GLN A 65 -44.83 -83.60 9.08
C GLN A 65 -43.71 -83.00 9.95
N LEU A 66 -43.26 -83.72 10.99
CA LEU A 66 -42.14 -83.29 11.83
C LEU A 66 -40.82 -83.19 11.04
N MET A 67 -40.56 -84.12 10.12
CA MET A 67 -39.39 -84.03 9.24
C MET A 67 -39.48 -82.82 8.30
N SER A 68 -40.65 -82.54 7.72
CA SER A 68 -40.87 -81.34 6.90
C SER A 68 -40.67 -80.05 7.70
N GLN A 69 -41.13 -80.01 8.95
CA GLN A 69 -40.94 -78.87 9.85
C GLN A 69 -39.46 -78.69 10.22
N ALA A 70 -38.74 -79.77 10.52
CA ALA A 70 -37.31 -79.73 10.83
C ALA A 70 -36.46 -79.24 9.63
N VAL A 71 -36.80 -79.65 8.40
CA VAL A 71 -36.14 -79.15 7.18
C VAL A 71 -36.38 -77.65 6.99
N LEU A 72 -37.63 -77.17 7.17
CA LEU A 72 -37.95 -75.75 7.09
C LEU A 72 -37.25 -74.92 8.18
N GLN A 73 -37.14 -75.45 9.41
CA GLN A 73 -36.40 -74.81 10.50
C GLN A 73 -34.88 -74.76 10.22
N ALA A 74 -34.31 -75.84 9.69
CA ALA A 74 -32.90 -75.87 9.29
C ALA A 74 -32.60 -74.90 8.14
N GLN A 75 -33.51 -74.80 7.15
CA GLN A 75 -33.40 -73.82 6.07
C GLN A 75 -33.51 -72.38 6.60
N ALA A 76 -34.49 -72.08 7.45
CA ALA A 76 -34.65 -70.75 8.05
C ALA A 76 -33.44 -70.35 8.93
N ALA A 77 -32.86 -71.30 9.68
CA ALA A 77 -31.64 -71.08 10.45
C ALA A 77 -30.43 -70.79 9.54
N TYR A 78 -30.29 -71.53 8.43
CA TYR A 78 -29.24 -71.30 7.44
C TYR A 78 -29.39 -69.93 6.75
N GLU A 79 -30.60 -69.58 6.31
CA GLU A 79 -30.90 -68.27 5.72
C GLU A 79 -30.63 -67.11 6.70
N SER A 80 -30.94 -67.29 7.99
CA SER A 80 -30.62 -66.33 9.05
C SER A 80 -29.11 -66.10 9.21
N ILE A 81 -28.30 -67.19 9.19
CA ILE A 81 -26.83 -67.09 9.26
C ILE A 81 -26.30 -66.33 8.05
N VAL A 82 -26.73 -66.67 6.83
CA VAL A 82 -26.30 -65.98 5.60
C VAL A 82 -26.68 -64.49 5.61
N GLN A 83 -27.86 -64.14 6.13
CA GLN A 83 -28.26 -62.73 6.30
C GLN A 83 -27.41 -62.00 7.34
N GLN A 84 -27.07 -62.65 8.45
CA GLN A 84 -26.21 -62.06 9.47
C GLN A 84 -24.78 -61.83 8.94
N GLU A 85 -24.18 -62.82 8.28
CA GLU A 85 -22.87 -62.68 7.63
C GLU A 85 -22.86 -61.51 6.63
N ALA A 86 -23.88 -61.43 5.77
CA ALA A 86 -24.02 -60.33 4.81
C ALA A 86 -24.12 -58.95 5.48
N LEU A 87 -24.83 -58.85 6.60
CA LEU A 87 -24.93 -57.62 7.40
C LEU A 87 -23.59 -57.24 8.03
N GLU A 88 -22.87 -58.20 8.61
CA GLU A 88 -21.55 -57.98 9.22
C GLU A 88 -20.51 -57.53 8.17
N PHE A 89 -20.49 -58.15 7.00
CA PHE A 89 -19.65 -57.70 5.86
C PHE A 89 -20.00 -56.28 5.41
N LEU A 90 -21.29 -55.93 5.36
CA LEU A 90 -21.74 -54.57 5.02
C LEU A 90 -21.30 -53.54 6.07
N GLN A 91 -21.42 -53.86 7.36
CA GLN A 91 -20.96 -52.99 8.46
C GLN A 91 -19.44 -52.80 8.45
N ILE A 92 -18.66 -53.85 8.22
CA ILE A 92 -17.20 -53.77 8.08
C ILE A 92 -16.82 -52.88 6.89
N SER A 93 -17.50 -53.06 5.75
CA SER A 93 -17.30 -52.24 4.53
C SER A 93 -17.63 -50.76 4.79
N HIS A 94 -18.76 -50.48 5.45
CA HIS A 94 -19.16 -49.12 5.82
C HIS A 94 -18.14 -48.46 6.77
N ARG A 95 -17.76 -49.15 7.86
CA ARG A 95 -16.77 -48.63 8.83
C ARG A 95 -15.43 -48.34 8.17
N ARG A 96 -14.95 -49.21 7.26
CA ARG A 96 -13.71 -48.97 6.49
C ARG A 96 -13.83 -47.71 5.62
N ARG A 97 -14.91 -47.58 4.84
CA ARG A 97 -15.17 -46.39 4.00
C ARG A 97 -15.26 -45.12 4.84
N GLU A 98 -15.93 -45.16 5.98
CA GLU A 98 -16.05 -44.01 6.89
C GLU A 98 -14.67 -43.58 7.44
N THR A 99 -13.82 -44.52 7.84
CA THR A 99 -12.46 -44.20 8.30
C THR A 99 -11.58 -43.65 7.17
N GLU A 100 -11.73 -44.14 5.95
CA GLU A 100 -11.01 -43.64 4.77
C GLU A 100 -11.46 -42.22 4.39
N MET A 101 -12.77 -41.96 4.42
CA MET A 101 -13.36 -40.64 4.18
C MET A 101 -12.91 -39.62 5.24
N LYS A 102 -12.99 -39.96 6.53
CA LYS A 102 -12.50 -39.11 7.63
C LYS A 102 -11.02 -38.78 7.49
N ARG A 103 -10.19 -39.75 7.06
CA ARG A 103 -8.77 -39.52 6.80
C ARG A 103 -8.55 -38.58 5.62
N LYS A 104 -9.23 -38.79 4.48
CA LYS A 104 -9.15 -37.91 3.30
C LYS A 104 -9.64 -36.49 3.61
N GLU A 105 -10.68 -36.36 4.42
CA GLU A 105 -11.19 -35.07 4.90
C GLU A 105 -10.16 -34.35 5.80
N GLN A 106 -9.53 -35.06 6.74
CA GLN A 106 -8.44 -34.51 7.57
C GLN A 106 -7.22 -34.08 6.73
N GLU A 107 -6.79 -34.90 5.79
CA GLU A 107 -5.69 -34.59 4.86
C GLU A 107 -6.03 -33.37 3.98
N SER A 108 -7.25 -33.28 3.45
CA SER A 108 -7.74 -32.13 2.68
C SER A 108 -7.86 -30.86 3.53
N ASN A 109 -8.39 -30.95 4.76
CA ASN A 109 -8.52 -29.81 5.67
C ASN A 109 -7.15 -29.29 6.13
N LYS A 110 -6.17 -30.18 6.37
CA LYS A 110 -4.78 -29.79 6.64
C LYS A 110 -4.17 -29.05 5.45
N ALA A 111 -4.27 -29.61 4.24
CA ALA A 111 -3.72 -28.99 3.03
C ALA A 111 -4.39 -27.65 2.70
N ASN A 112 -5.70 -27.52 2.91
CA ASN A 112 -6.41 -26.24 2.73
C ASN A 112 -6.00 -25.21 3.77
N ARG A 113 -5.81 -25.62 5.03
CA ARG A 113 -5.31 -24.72 6.09
C ARG A 113 -3.90 -24.23 5.79
N GLU A 114 -2.99 -25.12 5.38
CA GLU A 114 -1.62 -24.77 4.99
C GLU A 114 -1.61 -23.78 3.82
N LYS A 115 -2.44 -23.98 2.79
CA LYS A 115 -2.60 -23.02 1.68
C LYS A 115 -3.10 -21.65 2.14
N ILE A 116 -4.06 -21.59 3.07
CA ILE A 116 -4.59 -20.32 3.59
C ILE A 116 -3.54 -19.60 4.46
N GLU A 117 -2.78 -20.35 5.28
CA GLU A 117 -1.69 -19.78 6.09
C GLU A 117 -0.54 -19.27 5.21
N GLU A 118 -0.19 -19.99 4.13
CA GLU A 118 0.79 -19.56 3.14
C GLU A 118 0.33 -18.33 2.34
N GLN A 119 -0.93 -18.29 1.88
CA GLN A 119 -1.49 -17.09 1.22
C GLN A 119 -1.49 -15.86 2.14
N LYS A 120 -1.78 -16.04 3.44
CA LYS A 120 -1.68 -14.96 4.43
C LYS A 120 -0.23 -14.51 4.64
N ARG A 121 0.74 -15.43 4.60
CA ARG A 121 2.17 -15.12 4.68
C ARG A 121 2.62 -14.31 3.47
N GLN A 122 2.31 -14.79 2.26
CA GLN A 122 2.61 -14.11 1.00
C GLN A 122 2.00 -12.71 0.95
N HIS A 123 0.70 -12.56 1.25
CA HIS A 123 0.05 -11.25 1.26
C HIS A 123 0.64 -10.29 2.31
N LYS A 124 1.07 -10.81 3.47
CA LYS A 124 1.78 -9.99 4.47
C LYS A 124 3.16 -9.54 3.99
N GLU A 125 3.89 -10.39 3.27
CA GLU A 125 5.18 -10.09 2.67
C GLU A 125 5.04 -9.08 1.52
N GLU A 126 4.06 -9.24 0.64
CA GLU A 126 3.69 -8.27 -0.40
C GLU A 126 3.32 -6.90 0.19
N MET A 127 2.44 -6.86 1.21
CA MET A 127 2.06 -5.62 1.88
C MET A 127 3.22 -4.96 2.63
N ALA A 128 4.21 -5.73 3.10
CA ALA A 128 5.42 -5.19 3.68
C ALA A 128 6.35 -4.60 2.59
N GLN A 129 6.49 -5.30 1.46
CA GLN A 129 7.28 -4.83 0.32
C GLN A 129 6.69 -3.53 -0.27
N GLN A 130 5.39 -3.48 -0.55
CA GLN A 130 4.71 -2.27 -1.04
C GLN A 130 4.91 -1.07 -0.10
N LYS A 131 4.86 -1.28 1.22
CA LYS A 131 5.15 -0.22 2.20
C LYS A 131 6.60 0.26 2.14
N ASN A 132 7.55 -0.66 1.95
CA ASN A 132 8.96 -0.32 1.78
C ASN A 132 9.19 0.45 0.47
N ASP A 133 8.55 0.04 -0.62
CA ASP A 133 8.68 0.69 -1.94
C ASP A 133 8.10 2.11 -1.92
N VAL A 134 6.91 2.31 -1.32
CA VAL A 134 6.32 3.65 -1.11
C VAL A 134 7.21 4.52 -0.23
N ALA A 135 7.80 3.98 0.84
CA ALA A 135 8.73 4.71 1.69
C ALA A 135 10.04 5.07 0.97
N ALA A 136 10.55 4.19 0.09
CA ALA A 136 11.74 4.45 -0.73
C ALA A 136 11.48 5.54 -1.77
N ALA A 137 10.36 5.45 -2.51
CA ALA A 137 9.94 6.46 -3.48
C ALA A 137 9.72 7.84 -2.83
N THR A 138 9.11 7.88 -1.64
CA THR A 138 8.92 9.12 -0.87
C THR A 138 10.25 9.77 -0.50
N ARG A 139 11.23 8.98 -0.04
CA ARG A 139 12.58 9.47 0.29
C ARG A 139 13.34 9.97 -0.93
N GLN A 140 13.22 9.29 -2.07
CA GLN A 140 13.82 9.74 -3.32
C GLN A 140 13.22 11.09 -3.75
N THR A 141 11.90 11.21 -3.74
CA THR A 141 11.19 12.45 -4.08
C THR A 141 11.60 13.61 -3.17
N GLU A 142 11.71 13.36 -1.86
CA GLU A 142 12.19 14.35 -0.89
C GLU A 142 13.65 14.80 -1.19
N ALA A 143 14.52 13.88 -1.57
CA ALA A 143 15.90 14.18 -1.94
C ALA A 143 15.99 15.01 -3.24
N GLU A 144 15.20 14.68 -4.26
CA GLU A 144 15.12 15.45 -5.50
C GLU A 144 14.58 16.87 -5.28
N ILE A 145 13.61 17.05 -4.37
CA ILE A 145 13.09 18.39 -4.02
C ILE A 145 14.12 19.19 -3.24
N LYS A 146 14.85 18.56 -2.31
CA LYS A 146 15.97 19.20 -1.58
C LYS A 146 17.09 19.65 -2.50
N GLU A 147 17.35 18.91 -3.57
CA GLU A 147 18.34 19.26 -4.59
C GLU A 147 17.85 20.41 -5.47
N LYS A 148 16.62 20.31 -6.02
CA LYS A 148 16.01 21.34 -6.89
C LYS A 148 15.72 22.67 -6.20
N LEU A 149 15.44 22.68 -4.89
CA LEU A 149 15.12 23.88 -4.11
C LEU A 149 16.28 24.31 -3.17
N LYS A 150 17.49 23.80 -3.40
CA LYS A 150 18.63 23.98 -2.49
C LYS A 150 18.93 25.44 -2.17
N THR A 151 18.88 26.33 -3.15
CA THR A 151 19.22 27.76 -2.94
C THR A 151 18.12 28.45 -2.13
N LEU A 152 16.84 28.19 -2.45
CA LEU A 152 15.72 28.74 -1.69
C LEU A 152 15.63 28.19 -0.26
N LEU A 153 16.01 26.94 -0.03
CA LEU A 153 16.12 26.35 1.31
C LEU A 153 17.19 27.04 2.16
N SER A 154 18.34 27.40 1.57
CA SER A 154 19.36 28.23 2.23
C SER A 154 18.89 29.67 2.48
N LEU A 155 18.04 30.22 1.61
CA LEU A 155 17.49 31.58 1.76
C LEU A 155 16.31 31.71 2.73
N GLN A 156 15.59 30.63 3.03
CA GLN A 156 14.44 30.62 3.96
C GLN A 156 14.37 29.33 4.80
N PRO A 157 15.42 29.00 5.59
CA PRO A 157 15.48 27.76 6.37
C PRO A 157 14.35 27.65 7.41
N LYS A 158 13.79 28.78 7.86
CA LYS A 158 12.71 28.84 8.86
C LYS A 158 11.32 28.52 8.31
N LEU A 159 11.12 28.51 6.99
CA LEU A 159 9.81 28.29 6.36
C LEU A 159 9.44 26.81 6.14
N ASN A 160 10.29 25.85 6.54
CA ASN A 160 10.03 24.41 6.43
C ASN A 160 9.54 23.98 5.03
N ILE A 161 10.16 24.55 3.99
CA ILE A 161 9.67 24.47 2.59
C ILE A 161 9.51 23.01 2.13
N VAL A 162 10.46 22.12 2.44
CA VAL A 162 10.35 20.70 2.05
C VAL A 162 9.14 20.02 2.70
N PRO A 163 8.92 20.05 4.03
CA PRO A 163 7.67 19.60 4.63
C PRO A 163 6.39 20.15 3.98
N VAL A 164 6.34 21.46 3.67
CA VAL A 164 5.14 22.07 3.05
C VAL A 164 4.91 21.54 1.63
N VAL A 165 5.97 21.41 0.82
CA VAL A 165 5.88 20.82 -0.52
C VAL A 165 5.52 19.33 -0.46
N MET A 166 6.14 18.55 0.43
CA MET A 166 5.84 17.12 0.58
C MET A 166 4.40 16.89 1.04
N ALA A 167 3.87 17.72 1.93
CA ALA A 167 2.47 17.68 2.31
C ALA A 167 1.54 17.96 1.12
N GLN A 168 1.91 18.89 0.22
CA GLN A 168 1.14 19.11 -1.02
C GLN A 168 1.21 17.89 -1.97
N LEU A 169 2.38 17.27 -2.14
CA LEU A 169 2.56 16.12 -3.03
C LEU A 169 1.89 14.84 -2.52
N GLN A 170 1.67 14.73 -1.21
CA GLN A 170 0.98 13.61 -0.58
C GLN A 170 -0.56 13.78 -0.57
N ASP A 171 -1.05 14.98 -0.82
CA ASP A 171 -2.47 15.28 -0.98
C ASP A 171 -2.93 14.90 -2.41
N PRO A 172 -3.77 13.87 -2.59
CA PRO A 172 -4.22 13.43 -3.92
C PRO A 172 -5.17 14.42 -4.61
N THR A 173 -5.62 15.47 -3.91
CA THR A 173 -6.47 16.53 -4.48
C THR A 173 -5.67 17.74 -4.95
N SER A 174 -4.35 17.77 -4.72
CA SER A 174 -3.52 18.92 -5.02
C SER A 174 -3.01 19.00 -6.46
N ASP A 175 -2.96 20.22 -6.99
CA ASP A 175 -2.41 20.58 -8.30
C ASP A 175 -0.87 20.63 -8.34
N CYS A 176 -0.20 20.43 -7.19
CA CYS A 176 1.24 20.53 -7.00
C CYS A 176 1.86 21.90 -7.38
N ALA A 177 1.06 22.96 -7.51
CA ALA A 177 1.49 24.25 -8.04
C ALA A 177 2.55 24.96 -7.18
N LEU A 178 2.64 24.67 -5.88
CA LEU A 178 3.64 25.27 -4.99
C LEU A 178 5.07 24.92 -5.43
N LEU A 179 5.31 23.64 -5.77
CA LEU A 179 6.63 23.19 -6.24
C LEU A 179 7.00 23.89 -7.55
N GLY A 180 6.05 24.03 -8.47
CA GLY A 180 6.25 24.77 -9.73
C GLY A 180 6.62 26.24 -9.50
N ALA A 181 5.90 26.93 -8.61
CA ALA A 181 6.19 28.33 -8.27
C ALA A 181 7.57 28.49 -7.61
N LEU A 182 7.93 27.62 -6.67
CA LEU A 182 9.24 27.64 -6.00
C LEU A 182 10.39 27.32 -6.96
N MET A 183 10.24 26.31 -7.83
CA MET A 183 11.25 25.99 -8.84
C MET A 183 11.47 27.12 -9.84
N MET A 184 10.42 27.88 -10.17
CA MET A 184 10.55 29.06 -11.02
C MET A 184 11.29 30.21 -10.31
N GLU A 185 11.04 30.44 -9.03
CA GLU A 185 11.77 31.44 -8.23
C GLU A 185 13.25 31.05 -8.05
N GLU A 186 13.55 29.77 -7.75
CA GLU A 186 14.92 29.22 -7.70
C GLU A 186 15.65 29.47 -9.04
N LYS A 187 14.99 29.19 -10.17
CA LYS A 187 15.56 29.37 -11.51
C LYS A 187 15.81 30.85 -11.85
N LEU A 188 14.90 31.75 -11.46
CA LEU A 188 15.06 33.20 -11.64
C LEU A 188 16.25 33.72 -10.82
N LEU A 189 16.32 33.32 -9.54
CA LEU A 189 17.43 33.63 -8.65
C LEU A 189 18.76 33.12 -9.21
N GLN A 190 18.89 31.83 -9.53
CA GLN A 190 20.12 31.27 -10.09
C GLN A 190 20.57 32.01 -11.36
N LYS A 191 19.64 32.37 -12.25
CA LYS A 191 19.94 33.16 -13.46
C LYS A 191 20.48 34.55 -13.11
N ALA A 192 19.90 35.22 -12.11
CA ALA A 192 20.33 36.53 -11.64
C ALA A 192 21.72 36.46 -10.99
N LEU A 193 21.93 35.54 -10.04
CA LEU A 193 23.20 35.31 -9.36
C LEU A 193 24.35 35.05 -10.36
N LYS A 194 24.11 34.21 -11.38
CA LYS A 194 25.09 33.96 -12.47
C LYS A 194 25.30 35.18 -13.38
N GLY A 195 24.32 36.07 -13.51
CA GLY A 195 24.50 37.38 -14.15
C GLY A 195 25.48 38.24 -13.38
N ASP A 196 25.18 38.47 -12.10
CA ASP A 196 25.93 39.34 -11.20
C ASP A 196 27.36 38.82 -10.95
N ALA A 197 27.54 37.50 -10.85
CA ALA A 197 28.85 36.85 -10.73
C ALA A 197 29.80 37.11 -11.90
N ARG A 198 29.27 37.24 -13.13
CA ARG A 198 30.09 37.62 -14.30
C ARG A 198 30.44 39.10 -14.29
N TYR A 199 29.55 39.95 -13.79
CA TYR A 199 29.81 41.38 -13.63
C TYR A 199 30.94 41.63 -12.62
N ASN A 200 30.87 41.02 -11.44
CA ASN A 200 31.86 41.22 -10.37
C ASN A 200 33.23 40.59 -10.64
N LYS A 201 33.33 39.62 -11.55
CA LYS A 201 34.63 39.07 -12.02
C LYS A 201 35.32 39.94 -13.06
N SER A 202 34.69 41.02 -13.53
CA SER A 202 35.27 41.95 -14.50
C SER A 202 36.10 43.05 -13.82
N LYS A 203 37.08 43.62 -14.55
CA LYS A 203 38.01 44.64 -14.02
C LYS A 203 37.32 45.95 -13.56
N THR A 204 36.06 46.17 -13.91
CA THR A 204 35.28 47.37 -13.56
C THR A 204 34.67 47.35 -12.15
N ALA A 205 34.73 46.23 -11.42
CA ALA A 205 34.24 46.15 -10.04
C ALA A 205 34.87 47.20 -9.08
N GLY A 206 36.10 47.65 -9.36
CA GLY A 206 36.75 48.75 -8.63
C GLY A 206 36.30 50.17 -9.03
N MET A 207 35.65 50.35 -10.19
CA MET A 207 35.17 51.66 -10.67
C MET A 207 33.75 51.98 -10.21
N ASP A 208 32.93 50.95 -9.93
CA ASP A 208 31.56 51.11 -9.41
C ASP A 208 31.47 51.31 -7.88
N GLY A 209 32.61 51.54 -7.22
CA GLY A 209 32.64 51.98 -5.82
C GLY A 209 32.58 50.86 -4.77
N GLY A 210 33.09 49.66 -5.07
CA GLY A 210 33.49 48.66 -4.05
C GLY A 210 32.41 48.11 -3.11
N ALA A 211 31.13 48.42 -3.35
CA ALA A 211 30.02 48.01 -2.50
C ALA A 211 29.67 46.52 -2.68
N VAL A 212 29.11 45.91 -1.62
CA VAL A 212 28.81 44.47 -1.58
C VAL A 212 27.77 44.10 -2.66
N PRO A 213 27.83 42.87 -3.18
CA PRO A 213 27.37 42.57 -4.52
C PRO A 213 25.89 42.81 -4.81
N TYR A 214 25.61 43.10 -6.08
CA TYR A 214 24.25 43.20 -6.66
C TYR A 214 23.34 42.02 -6.25
N TRP A 215 23.92 40.83 -6.10
CA TRP A 215 23.21 39.63 -5.68
C TRP A 215 22.56 39.71 -4.28
N TRP A 216 22.99 40.61 -3.39
CA TRP A 216 22.33 40.82 -2.10
C TRP A 216 20.84 41.17 -2.30
N LYS A 217 20.54 42.09 -3.21
CA LYS A 217 19.17 42.49 -3.56
C LYS A 217 18.36 41.32 -4.12
N GLN A 218 19.00 40.46 -4.92
CA GLN A 218 18.38 39.26 -5.47
C GLN A 218 18.01 38.27 -4.35
N CYS A 219 18.93 38.04 -3.40
CA CYS A 219 18.68 37.19 -2.24
C CYS A 219 17.52 37.74 -1.38
N VAL A 220 17.47 39.06 -1.12
CA VAL A 220 16.33 39.68 -0.41
C VAL A 220 15.01 39.48 -1.17
N CYS A 221 14.99 39.75 -2.48
CA CYS A 221 13.79 39.61 -3.30
C CYS A 221 13.29 38.16 -3.32
N ALA A 222 14.16 37.21 -3.66
CA ALA A 222 13.82 35.79 -3.71
C ALA A 222 13.38 35.25 -2.35
N SER A 223 14.08 35.64 -1.28
CA SER A 223 13.71 35.24 0.09
C SER A 223 12.34 35.78 0.50
N PHE A 224 11.99 37.02 0.15
CA PHE A 224 10.63 37.55 0.33
C PHE A 224 9.61 36.81 -0.55
N ASN A 225 9.93 36.56 -1.82
CA ASN A 225 9.05 35.87 -2.77
C ASN A 225 8.73 34.44 -2.33
N VAL A 226 9.69 33.70 -1.76
CA VAL A 226 9.44 32.39 -1.17
C VAL A 226 8.46 32.48 0.00
N SER A 227 8.60 33.49 0.86
CA SER A 227 7.64 33.76 1.95
C SER A 227 6.23 34.00 1.41
N ALA A 228 6.11 34.83 0.36
CA ALA A 228 4.84 35.11 -0.31
C ALA A 228 4.24 33.88 -1.02
N ILE A 229 5.06 33.09 -1.72
CA ILE A 229 4.67 31.86 -2.42
C ILE A 229 4.14 30.81 -1.44
N VAL A 230 4.88 30.55 -0.35
CA VAL A 230 4.48 29.59 0.70
C VAL A 230 3.19 30.03 1.40
N LYS A 231 3.02 31.34 1.62
CA LYS A 231 1.79 31.91 2.21
C LYS A 231 0.63 32.09 1.21
N LYS A 232 0.83 31.76 -0.07
CA LYS A 232 -0.15 31.96 -1.16
C LYS A 232 -0.58 33.42 -1.36
N GLU A 233 0.27 34.35 -0.97
CA GLU A 233 0.08 35.79 -1.13
C GLU A 233 0.40 36.23 -2.57
N PRO A 234 -0.31 37.24 -3.13
CA PRO A 234 -0.05 37.75 -4.48
C PRO A 234 1.20 38.63 -4.57
N HIS A 235 1.67 39.17 -3.46
CA HIS A 235 2.69 40.21 -3.42
C HIS A 235 4.07 39.70 -3.83
N ARG A 236 4.82 40.45 -4.66
CA ARG A 236 6.16 40.03 -5.11
C ARG A 236 7.19 41.15 -4.98
N ALA A 237 8.35 40.81 -4.45
CA ALA A 237 9.54 41.65 -4.42
C ALA A 237 10.29 41.60 -5.75
N SER A 238 10.78 42.76 -6.19
CA SER A 238 11.57 42.94 -7.40
C SER A 238 12.56 44.10 -7.24
N ILE A 239 13.60 44.12 -8.07
CA ILE A 239 14.54 45.24 -8.14
C ILE A 239 14.05 46.21 -9.22
N VAL A 240 13.98 47.50 -8.89
CA VAL A 240 13.60 48.57 -9.82
C VAL A 240 14.73 49.59 -9.91
N ASP A 241 15.04 50.02 -11.13
CA ASP A 241 15.92 51.15 -11.41
C ASP A 241 15.18 52.47 -11.14
N VAL A 242 15.85 53.43 -10.46
CA VAL A 242 15.28 54.70 -10.00
C VAL A 242 16.20 55.88 -10.30
N CYS A 243 15.63 57.01 -10.69
CA CYS A 243 16.37 58.22 -11.09
C CYS A 243 16.89 59.07 -9.92
N VAL A 244 17.84 58.53 -9.15
CA VAL A 244 18.54 59.27 -8.08
C VAL A 244 19.86 59.91 -8.56
N ALA A 245 20.14 61.11 -8.05
CA ALA A 245 21.32 61.94 -8.38
C ALA A 245 22.62 61.46 -7.70
N THR A 246 22.97 60.19 -7.93
CA THR A 246 24.15 59.51 -7.36
C THR A 246 25.14 59.08 -8.44
N LYS A 247 26.43 59.09 -8.09
CA LYS A 247 27.52 58.54 -8.93
C LYS A 247 27.63 57.02 -8.82
N THR A 248 27.08 56.41 -7.76
CA THR A 248 27.17 54.97 -7.48
C THR A 248 26.05 54.22 -8.21
N PRO A 249 26.30 53.36 -9.21
CA PRO A 249 25.24 52.68 -9.95
C PRO A 249 24.36 51.78 -9.06
N ALA A 250 24.92 51.21 -7.99
CA ALA A 250 24.19 50.40 -7.03
C ALA A 250 23.10 51.17 -6.27
N ASP A 251 23.22 52.49 -6.13
CA ASP A 251 22.22 53.32 -5.42
C ASP A 251 20.97 53.59 -6.27
N LYS A 252 21.12 53.53 -7.60
CA LYS A 252 20.03 53.69 -8.58
C LYS A 252 19.10 52.48 -8.64
N LYS A 253 19.21 51.53 -7.72
CA LYS A 253 18.46 50.27 -7.73
C LYS A 253 17.92 49.97 -6.35
N VAL A 254 16.61 49.92 -6.20
CA VAL A 254 15.92 49.69 -4.92
C VAL A 254 15.11 48.40 -4.97
N VAL A 255 14.80 47.83 -3.80
CA VAL A 255 13.91 46.68 -3.69
C VAL A 255 12.49 47.21 -3.46
N VAL A 256 11.55 46.79 -4.31
CA VAL A 256 10.13 47.13 -4.21
C VAL A 256 9.29 45.87 -4.10
N VAL A 257 8.27 45.89 -3.25
CA VAL A 257 7.19 44.90 -3.19
C VAL A 257 6.00 45.47 -3.94
N LYS A 258 5.48 44.70 -4.89
CA LYS A 258 4.28 45.04 -5.66
C LYS A 258 3.10 44.14 -5.27
N ASP A 259 1.89 44.67 -5.33
CA ASP A 259 0.65 43.89 -5.33
C ASP A 259 0.38 43.23 -6.70
N LYS A 260 -0.78 42.58 -6.86
CA LYS A 260 -1.17 41.93 -8.13
C LYS A 260 -1.53 42.93 -9.24
N GLU A 261 -1.95 44.14 -8.87
CA GLU A 261 -2.19 45.26 -9.78
C GLU A 261 -0.89 45.94 -10.24
N GLY A 262 0.23 45.71 -9.55
CA GLY A 262 1.55 46.25 -9.86
C GLY A 262 1.91 47.52 -9.08
N ASN A 263 1.05 47.97 -8.15
CA ASN A 263 1.32 49.12 -7.29
C ASN A 263 2.41 48.77 -6.28
N VAL A 264 3.27 49.74 -5.95
CA VAL A 264 4.31 49.56 -4.92
C VAL A 264 3.68 49.72 -3.54
N VAL A 265 3.69 48.65 -2.74
CA VAL A 265 3.11 48.59 -1.38
C VAL A 265 4.16 48.63 -0.27
N ALA A 266 5.41 48.30 -0.61
CA ALA A 266 6.57 48.53 0.23
C ALA A 266 7.81 48.76 -0.64
N TRP A 267 8.76 49.60 -0.20
CA TRP A 267 10.08 49.64 -0.83
C TRP A 267 11.18 50.02 0.17
N ALA A 268 12.41 49.63 -0.15
CA ALA A 268 13.58 49.91 0.66
C ALA A 268 14.82 50.17 -0.21
N HIS A 269 15.67 51.07 0.27
CA HIS A 269 17.05 51.13 -0.19
C HIS A 269 17.81 49.90 0.34
N THR A 270 18.98 49.62 -0.23
CA THR A 270 19.92 48.65 0.35
C THR A 270 21.29 49.29 0.49
N ARG A 271 22.01 48.91 1.55
CA ARG A 271 23.42 49.27 1.76
C ARG A 271 24.16 48.03 2.24
N SER A 272 25.36 47.86 1.73
CA SER A 272 26.24 46.75 2.06
C SER A 272 27.63 47.06 1.48
N GLY A 273 28.70 46.78 2.20
CA GLY A 273 30.06 47.13 1.75
C GLY A 273 31.15 46.79 2.76
N PRO A 274 32.43 46.97 2.39
CA PRO A 274 33.57 46.73 3.28
C PRO A 274 33.64 47.71 4.47
N ASP A 275 33.02 48.89 4.37
CA ASP A 275 32.83 49.82 5.49
C ASP A 275 31.35 50.24 5.58
N PRO A 276 30.54 49.55 6.43
CA PRO A 276 29.14 49.90 6.65
C PRO A 276 28.95 51.31 7.22
N ASN A 277 29.93 51.81 7.98
CA ASN A 277 29.83 53.10 8.66
C ASN A 277 30.05 54.26 7.70
N ALA A 278 31.03 54.17 6.81
CA ALA A 278 31.22 55.13 5.73
C ALA A 278 30.01 55.14 4.76
N LEU A 279 29.40 53.98 4.52
CA LEU A 279 28.15 53.90 3.74
C LEU A 279 26.96 54.56 4.42
N ALA A 280 26.87 54.51 5.76
CA ALA A 280 25.85 55.22 6.52
C ALA A 280 26.07 56.75 6.50
N GLU A 281 27.32 57.20 6.65
CA GLU A 281 27.70 58.61 6.51
C GLU A 281 27.36 59.14 5.11
N ALA A 282 27.73 58.40 4.05
CA ALA A 282 27.41 58.76 2.67
C ALA A 282 25.91 58.78 2.38
N TYR A 283 25.13 57.85 2.97
CA TYR A 283 23.67 57.84 2.83
C TYR A 283 23.02 59.05 3.51
N LEU A 284 23.46 59.45 4.70
CA LEU A 284 22.90 60.62 5.37
C LEU A 284 23.31 61.94 4.69
N ALA A 285 24.56 62.04 4.23
CA ALA A 285 25.06 63.23 3.53
C ALA A 285 24.37 63.49 2.19
N MET A 286 23.85 62.44 1.54
CA MET A 286 23.12 62.53 0.27
C MET A 286 21.98 61.50 0.25
N LYS A 287 20.99 61.69 1.12
CA LYS A 287 19.82 60.79 1.19
C LYS A 287 19.13 60.76 -0.18
N PRO A 288 19.05 59.61 -0.86
CA PRO A 288 18.52 59.58 -2.22
C PRO A 288 17.01 59.85 -2.21
N GLU A 289 16.59 60.98 -2.79
CA GLU A 289 15.17 61.24 -3.03
C GLU A 289 14.69 60.41 -4.22
N VAL A 290 13.71 59.53 -3.99
CA VAL A 290 13.11 58.67 -5.03
C VAL A 290 11.67 59.14 -5.30
N PRO A 291 11.46 60.20 -6.11
CA PRO A 291 10.14 60.80 -6.31
C PRO A 291 9.16 59.88 -7.06
N GLU A 292 9.67 58.86 -7.74
CA GLU A 292 8.90 57.85 -8.48
C GLU A 292 8.20 56.84 -7.56
N LEU A 293 8.57 56.74 -6.28
CA LEU A 293 8.05 55.75 -5.34
C LEU A 293 7.26 56.40 -4.19
N PRO A 294 6.14 55.79 -3.72
CA PRO A 294 5.32 56.40 -2.68
C PRO A 294 6.04 56.46 -1.33
N ALA A 295 6.27 57.66 -0.80
CA ALA A 295 7.02 57.87 0.45
C ALA A 295 6.39 57.17 1.67
N ASN A 296 5.06 57.04 1.72
CA ASN A 296 4.33 56.31 2.77
C ASN A 296 4.55 54.78 2.75
N THR A 297 5.07 54.23 1.65
CA THR A 297 5.38 52.79 1.51
C THR A 297 6.85 52.47 1.77
N TYR A 298 7.68 53.50 1.96
CA TYR A 298 9.09 53.35 2.31
C TYR A 298 9.27 52.62 3.65
N LYS A 299 10.25 51.71 3.72
CA LYS A 299 10.53 50.86 4.89
C LYS A 299 11.90 51.12 5.53
N GLY A 300 12.76 51.90 4.89
CA GLY A 300 14.13 52.16 5.37
C GLY A 300 15.21 51.66 4.41
N VAL A 301 16.38 51.38 4.99
CA VAL A 301 17.59 50.91 4.34
C VAL A 301 17.91 49.51 4.84
N LEU A 302 17.93 48.54 3.93
CA LEU A 302 18.28 47.14 4.19
C LEU A 302 19.79 46.94 4.25
N TRP A 303 20.23 46.35 5.35
CA TRP A 303 21.62 45.97 5.59
C TRP A 303 21.73 44.46 5.87
N PRO A 304 22.84 43.80 5.49
CA PRO A 304 23.21 42.51 6.06
C PRO A 304 23.26 42.58 7.59
N LYS A 305 23.04 41.44 8.26
CA LYS A 305 22.89 41.39 9.72
C LYS A 305 24.06 42.02 10.49
N GLU A 306 25.30 41.69 10.12
CA GLU A 306 26.50 42.20 10.80
C GLU A 306 26.69 43.69 10.54
N ASP A 307 26.58 44.12 9.28
CA ASP A 307 26.63 45.53 8.87
C ASP A 307 25.61 46.39 9.64
N ALA A 308 24.38 45.89 9.79
CA ALA A 308 23.32 46.55 10.54
C ALA A 308 23.68 46.73 12.03
N MET A 309 24.25 45.69 12.66
CA MET A 309 24.69 45.77 14.05
C MET A 309 25.80 46.80 14.23
N ASP A 310 26.76 46.88 13.29
CA ASP A 310 27.85 47.84 13.34
C ASP A 310 27.39 49.28 13.11
N VAL A 311 26.53 49.51 12.13
CA VAL A 311 25.92 50.83 11.88
C VAL A 311 25.09 51.26 13.11
N MET A 312 24.22 50.39 13.64
CA MET A 312 23.46 50.70 14.86
C MET A 312 24.36 50.98 16.08
N ARG A 313 25.47 50.23 16.22
CA ARG A 313 26.43 50.40 17.32
C ARG A 313 27.14 51.75 17.24
N LYS A 314 27.63 52.14 16.05
CA LYS A 314 28.27 53.46 15.85
C LYS A 314 27.23 54.59 15.95
N ALA A 315 26.02 54.42 15.43
CA ALA A 315 24.97 55.45 15.50
C ALA A 315 24.47 55.72 16.93
N LYS A 316 24.47 54.70 17.82
CA LYS A 316 24.17 54.87 19.26
C LYS A 316 25.32 55.48 20.08
N ALA A 317 26.49 55.71 19.50
CA ALA A 317 27.60 56.32 20.20
C ALA A 317 27.36 57.82 20.51
N ALA A 318 27.92 58.31 21.61
CA ALA A 318 27.78 59.72 21.99
C ALA A 318 28.36 60.64 20.90
N LYS A 319 27.56 61.63 20.46
CA LYS A 319 27.90 62.55 19.35
C LYS A 319 28.24 61.85 18.03
N SER A 320 27.60 60.71 17.74
CA SER A 320 27.80 60.00 16.47
C SER A 320 27.39 60.84 15.27
N PRO A 321 28.22 60.94 14.21
CA PRO A 321 27.86 61.64 12.96
C PRO A 321 26.76 60.92 12.17
N ILE A 322 26.39 59.69 12.55
CA ILE A 322 25.35 58.90 11.90
C ILE A 322 24.15 58.58 12.80
N ALA A 323 23.93 59.32 13.88
CA ALA A 323 22.82 59.06 14.81
C ALA A 323 21.45 58.97 14.07
N ASP A 324 21.24 59.81 13.06
CA ASP A 324 19.99 59.92 12.30
C ASP A 324 19.72 58.71 11.37
N ILE A 325 20.66 57.76 11.21
CA ILE A 325 20.40 56.51 10.47
C ILE A 325 19.56 55.53 11.29
N LEU A 326 19.49 55.66 12.62
CA LEU A 326 18.86 54.66 13.50
C LEU A 326 17.41 54.27 13.14
N PRO A 327 16.48 55.19 12.83
CA PRO A 327 15.12 54.82 12.41
C PRO A 327 15.06 54.20 11.00
N GLU A 328 16.14 54.29 10.21
CA GLU A 328 16.22 53.82 8.83
C GLU A 328 16.82 52.41 8.72
N VAL A 329 17.57 51.92 9.72
CA VAL A 329 18.25 50.61 9.64
C VAL A 329 17.26 49.46 9.80
N ILE A 330 17.11 48.64 8.75
CA ILE A 330 16.36 47.38 8.78
C ILE A 330 17.24 46.19 8.30
N THR A 331 17.04 45.01 8.88
CA THR A 331 17.69 43.74 8.44
C THR A 331 16.77 42.82 7.65
N ILE A 332 15.46 43.12 7.63
CA ILE A 332 14.41 42.32 7.01
C ILE A 332 13.45 43.26 6.27
N LEU A 333 13.11 42.91 5.03
CA LEU A 333 12.00 43.54 4.32
C LEU A 333 10.71 42.83 4.72
N SER A 334 9.81 43.54 5.41
CA SER A 334 8.53 42.99 5.88
C SER A 334 7.35 43.77 5.31
N TYR A 335 6.30 43.04 4.89
CA TYR A 335 5.02 43.61 4.48
C TYR A 335 3.91 42.59 4.73
N SER A 336 2.80 43.01 5.35
CA SER A 336 1.79 42.09 5.88
C SER A 336 2.47 41.00 6.73
N GLU A 337 2.09 39.74 6.57
CA GLU A 337 2.78 38.61 7.21
C GLU A 337 4.00 38.06 6.44
N MET A 338 4.37 38.66 5.30
CA MET A 338 5.52 38.21 4.50
C MET A 338 6.78 38.94 4.93
N SER A 339 7.90 38.23 4.90
CA SER A 339 9.20 38.81 5.19
C SER A 339 10.30 38.16 4.37
N SER A 340 11.35 38.91 4.05
CA SER A 340 12.64 38.32 3.67
C SER A 340 13.26 37.58 4.86
N HIS A 341 14.34 36.86 4.62
CA HIS A 341 15.22 36.34 5.66
C HIS A 341 16.20 37.41 6.11
N GLU A 342 16.53 37.40 7.41
CA GLU A 342 17.69 38.13 7.93
C GLU A 342 18.94 37.30 7.61
N MET A 343 19.74 37.78 6.65
CA MET A 343 20.94 37.08 6.21
C MET A 343 22.21 37.75 6.76
N SER A 344 23.20 36.95 7.09
CA SER A 344 24.57 37.43 7.31
C SER A 344 25.27 37.74 5.99
N VAL A 345 26.33 38.55 6.04
CA VAL A 345 27.24 38.77 4.89
C VAL A 345 27.80 37.44 4.36
N ARG A 346 28.01 36.46 5.27
CA ARG A 346 28.51 35.13 4.94
C ARG A 346 27.48 34.31 4.17
N ASP A 347 26.21 34.31 4.59
CA ASP A 347 25.13 33.56 3.92
C ASP A 347 24.95 34.07 2.48
N VAL A 348 24.94 35.40 2.30
CA VAL A 348 24.81 36.04 0.99
C VAL A 348 25.98 35.68 0.07
N THR A 349 27.19 35.60 0.61
CA THR A 349 28.40 35.21 -0.14
C THR A 349 28.35 33.73 -0.52
N ALA A 350 28.06 32.84 0.43
CA ALA A 350 27.98 31.40 0.20
C ALA A 350 26.89 31.01 -0.82
N VAL A 351 25.72 31.67 -0.78
CA VAL A 351 24.65 31.49 -1.77
C VAL A 351 25.11 31.88 -3.18
N ALA A 352 25.81 33.01 -3.32
CA ALA A 352 26.31 33.47 -4.61
C ALA A 352 27.47 32.61 -5.15
N GLU A 353 28.36 32.13 -4.29
CA GLU A 353 29.42 31.19 -4.66
C GLU A 353 28.84 29.86 -5.14
N ALA A 354 27.89 29.29 -4.40
CA ALA A 354 27.20 28.05 -4.80
C ALA A 354 26.47 28.21 -6.15
N ALA A 355 25.74 29.30 -6.34
CA ALA A 355 25.06 29.60 -7.61
C ALA A 355 26.03 29.90 -8.77
N SER A 356 27.28 30.27 -8.49
CA SER A 356 28.34 30.52 -9.49
C SER A 356 29.12 29.26 -9.91
N GLN A 357 28.94 28.15 -9.19
CA GLN A 357 29.57 26.85 -9.48
C GLN A 357 28.63 25.89 -10.25
N LEU A 358 27.32 26.17 -10.21
CA LEU A 358 26.27 25.55 -11.03
C LEU A 358 26.22 26.13 -12.45
#